data_AF-A0A941XDM9-F1
#
_entry.id   AF-A0A941XDM9-F1
#
_cell.length_a   1.000
_cell.length_b   1.000
_cell.length_c   1.000
_cell.angle_alpha   90.00
_cell.angle_beta   90.00
_cell.angle_gamma   90.00
#
_symmetry.space_group_name_H-M   'P 1'
#
loop_
_entity.id
_entity.type
_entity.pdbx_description
1 polymer ?
#
loop_
_entity_poly.entity_id
_entity_poly.type
_entity_poly.pdbx_seq_one_letter_code
_entity_poly.pdbx_strand_id
1 'polypeptide(L)'
;MKTFYLLSTLTGIFIFSLIGQGCQSGKKSNKQANPSEQTSSQILQIDDLLGKAETLNGQEIEAEGVCTHICAHGGGKIFLMGSDDTQTIRVEAGEKIGSFKQETVNNIVRVKGKLVEDRIDEAYLAQWEEMLKSQTAPKHGNDEAGCSSEQKAQGETMATTQQERIENFRKRIAERKEKEGKDYLSFYHIEADTYTIL
;
A
#
# COMPACT_ATOMS: atom_id res chain seq x y z
N MET A 1 41.94 -2.27 26.97
CA MET A 1 43.18 -1.56 26.57
C MET A 1 42.76 -0.35 25.76
N LYS A 2 43.05 0.85 26.27
CA LYS A 2 42.68 2.14 25.69
C LYS A 2 43.87 2.63 24.85
N THR A 3 43.63 3.10 23.63
CA THR A 3 44.63 3.86 22.86
C THR A 3 44.05 5.22 22.49
N PHE A 4 44.60 6.23 23.15
CA PHE A 4 44.48 7.66 22.92
C PHE A 4 45.35 8.07 21.73
N TYR A 5 44.84 8.98 20.89
CA TYR A 5 45.64 9.92 20.09
C TYR A 5 44.81 11.21 20.00
N LEU A 6 45.14 12.25 20.79
CA LEU A 6 46.14 13.31 20.60
C LEU A 6 45.57 14.56 19.90
N LEU A 7 45.42 15.59 20.73
CA LEU A 7 45.17 17.00 20.42
C LEU A 7 46.22 17.58 19.46
N SER A 8 45.79 18.53 18.63
CA SER A 8 46.61 19.68 18.25
C SER A 8 45.75 20.93 18.08
N THR A 9 46.02 21.89 18.95
CA THR A 9 45.48 23.25 19.12
C THR A 9 46.16 24.28 18.22
N LEU A 10 45.48 25.41 17.93
CA LEU A 10 45.89 26.84 18.04
C LEU A 10 45.16 27.71 17.00
N THR A 11 44.17 28.52 17.39
CA THR A 11 44.21 29.96 17.74
C THR A 11 44.04 30.95 16.57
N GLY A 12 43.02 31.80 16.70
CA GLY A 12 42.85 33.08 16.02
C GLY A 12 41.70 33.85 16.67
N ILE A 13 42.04 34.81 17.53
CA ILE A 13 41.19 35.61 18.42
C ILE A 13 40.95 37.01 17.82
N PHE A 14 39.91 37.71 18.31
CA PHE A 14 39.76 39.20 18.42
C PHE A 14 39.07 39.92 17.22
N ILE A 15 38.10 40.87 17.32
CA ILE A 15 37.49 41.77 18.35
C ILE A 15 36.11 42.24 17.82
N PHE A 16 35.00 42.15 18.57
CA PHE A 16 34.23 43.23 19.24
C PHE A 16 33.92 44.53 18.45
N SER A 17 32.62 44.83 18.25
CA SER A 17 32.07 46.16 18.59
C SER A 17 30.54 46.12 18.71
N LEU A 18 30.05 47.05 19.51
CA LEU A 18 28.81 47.10 20.29
C LEU A 18 27.78 48.09 19.73
N ILE A 19 26.50 47.75 19.98
CA ILE A 19 25.30 48.58 20.25
C ILE A 19 24.67 49.42 19.11
N GLY A 20 23.38 49.15 18.91
CA GLY A 20 22.36 50.13 18.54
C GLY A 20 20.97 49.62 18.91
N GLN A 21 20.36 50.19 19.96
CA GLN A 21 18.92 50.04 20.24
C GLN A 21 18.13 50.92 19.27
N GLY A 22 17.04 50.38 18.73
CA GLY A 22 16.04 51.13 17.99
C GLY A 22 14.77 50.28 17.79
N CYS A 23 13.75 50.54 18.59
CA CYS A 23 12.38 50.09 18.36
C CYS A 23 11.76 50.89 17.22
N GLN A 24 11.21 50.24 16.17
CA GLN A 24 9.89 50.59 15.63
C GLN A 24 9.32 49.51 14.69
N SER A 25 8.13 49.06 15.07
CA SER A 25 7.06 48.36 14.33
C SER A 25 7.17 48.18 12.81
N GLY A 26 7.04 46.92 12.38
CA GLY A 26 6.66 46.55 11.01
C GLY A 26 6.37 45.04 10.89
N LYS A 27 5.11 44.65 11.09
CA LYS A 27 4.60 43.28 10.87
C LYS A 27 4.92 42.83 9.43
N LYS A 28 5.79 41.83 9.28
CA LYS A 28 5.73 40.86 8.17
C LYS A 28 6.14 39.49 8.72
N SER A 29 5.15 38.63 8.89
CA SER A 29 5.31 37.22 9.24
C SER A 29 6.08 36.54 8.11
N ASN A 30 7.36 36.24 8.34
CA ASN A 30 8.11 35.33 7.48
C ASN A 30 7.69 33.91 7.88
N LYS A 31 6.62 33.44 7.23
CA LYS A 31 6.17 32.05 7.32
C LYS A 31 7.23 31.21 6.62
N GLN A 32 8.20 30.73 7.39
CA GLN A 32 9.10 29.67 6.97
C GLN A 32 8.23 28.46 6.64
N ALA A 33 8.01 28.23 5.35
CA ALA A 33 7.32 27.06 4.84
C ALA A 33 8.24 25.85 5.06
N ASN A 34 7.98 25.10 6.12
CA ASN A 34 8.28 23.68 6.12
C ASN A 34 7.45 23.03 5.00
N PRO A 35 8.03 22.20 4.13
CA PRO A 35 7.26 21.24 3.36
C PRO A 35 6.90 20.10 4.32
N SER A 36 5.96 20.33 5.22
CA SER A 36 5.10 19.25 5.66
C SER A 36 4.01 19.17 4.61
N GLU A 37 4.15 18.23 3.67
CA GLU A 37 3.01 17.73 2.90
C GLU A 37 1.99 17.22 3.91
N GLN A 38 1.10 18.12 4.35
CA GLN A 38 -0.21 17.70 4.81
C GLN A 38 -0.94 17.28 3.55
N THR A 39 -0.79 16.01 3.18
CA THR A 39 -1.80 15.32 2.39
C THR A 39 -3.09 15.48 3.20
N SER A 40 -3.96 16.38 2.74
CA SER A 40 -5.35 16.40 3.16
C SER A 40 -5.86 14.98 2.96
N SER A 41 -5.98 14.18 4.02
CA SER A 41 -6.48 12.81 3.92
C SER A 41 -7.97 12.87 3.62
N GLN A 42 -8.29 13.08 2.35
CA GLN A 42 -9.64 12.89 1.86
C GLN A 42 -9.93 11.39 1.98
N ILE A 43 -11.04 11.08 2.64
CA ILE A 43 -11.55 9.71 2.70
C ILE A 43 -12.02 9.34 1.29
N LEU A 44 -11.41 8.32 0.69
CA LEU A 44 -11.72 7.85 -0.65
C LEU A 44 -12.81 6.77 -0.60
N GLN A 45 -13.77 6.83 -1.51
CA GLN A 45 -14.60 5.65 -1.79
C GLN A 45 -13.77 4.64 -2.59
N ILE A 46 -14.09 3.34 -2.48
CA ILE A 46 -13.31 2.28 -3.17
C ILE A 46 -13.20 2.53 -4.69
N ASP A 47 -14.27 3.02 -5.33
CA ASP A 47 -14.28 3.36 -6.75
C ASP A 47 -13.23 4.41 -7.10
N ASP A 48 -13.18 5.50 -6.33
CA ASP A 48 -12.22 6.60 -6.52
C ASP A 48 -10.79 6.14 -6.26
N LEU A 49 -10.60 5.28 -5.26
CA LEU A 49 -9.30 4.69 -4.93
C LEU A 49 -8.80 3.84 -6.10
N LEU A 50 -9.63 2.93 -6.61
CA LEU A 50 -9.26 2.05 -7.73
C LEU A 50 -8.97 2.84 -9.01
N GLY A 51 -9.74 3.90 -9.30
CA GLY A 51 -9.51 4.78 -10.44
C GLY A 51 -8.20 5.58 -10.36
N LYS A 52 -7.61 5.74 -9.16
CA LYS A 52 -6.38 6.51 -8.91
C LYS A 52 -5.22 5.67 -8.37
N ALA A 53 -5.38 4.34 -8.32
CA ALA A 53 -4.49 3.45 -7.57
C ALA A 53 -3.02 3.57 -8.01
N GLU A 54 -2.74 3.68 -9.30
CA GLU A 54 -1.37 3.86 -9.81
C GLU A 54 -0.71 5.13 -9.27
N THR A 55 -1.46 6.22 -9.14
CA THR A 55 -0.95 7.50 -8.63
C THR A 55 -0.80 7.53 -7.11
N LEU A 56 -1.59 6.70 -6.41
CA LEU A 56 -1.63 6.60 -4.95
C LEU A 56 -0.74 5.48 -4.40
N ASN A 57 -0.11 4.69 -5.27
CA ASN A 57 0.72 3.56 -4.86
C ASN A 57 1.83 4.00 -3.90
N GLY A 58 1.98 3.26 -2.81
CA GLY A 58 2.94 3.52 -1.75
C GLY A 58 2.55 4.63 -0.77
N GLN A 59 1.43 5.33 -1.00
CA GLN A 59 0.97 6.41 -0.13
C GLN A 59 0.09 5.88 1.00
N GLU A 60 0.07 6.62 2.12
CA GLU A 60 -0.93 6.46 3.16
C GLU A 60 -2.26 7.05 2.67
N ILE A 61 -3.32 6.24 2.73
CA ILE A 61 -4.66 6.60 2.31
C ILE A 61 -5.67 6.30 3.42
N GLU A 62 -6.84 6.89 3.31
CA GLU A 62 -8.02 6.52 4.09
C GLU A 62 -9.14 6.22 3.11
N ALA A 63 -9.80 5.07 3.26
CA ALA A 63 -10.82 4.62 2.32
C ALA A 63 -12.02 3.98 3.03
N GLU A 64 -13.18 4.06 2.40
CA GLU A 64 -14.43 3.47 2.86
C GLU A 64 -15.01 2.53 1.81
N GLY A 65 -15.54 1.40 2.30
CA GLY A 65 -16.33 0.48 1.48
C GLY A 65 -17.12 -0.49 2.35
N VAL A 66 -18.04 -1.22 1.72
CA VAL A 66 -18.82 -2.27 2.39
C VAL A 66 -17.96 -3.52 2.50
N CYS A 67 -17.73 -4.02 3.72
CA CYS A 67 -17.01 -5.27 3.90
C CYS A 67 -17.90 -6.45 3.53
N THR A 68 -17.59 -7.13 2.43
CA THR A 68 -18.40 -8.25 1.91
C THR A 68 -17.88 -9.61 2.37
N HIS A 69 -16.61 -9.69 2.73
CA HIS A 69 -15.98 -10.94 3.12
C HIS A 69 -14.85 -10.69 4.12
N ILE A 70 -14.75 -11.59 5.09
CA ILE A 70 -13.58 -11.73 5.95
C ILE A 70 -13.00 -13.13 5.74
N CYS A 71 -11.69 -13.18 5.58
CA CYS A 71 -10.98 -14.41 5.36
C CYS A 71 -11.06 -15.34 6.59
N ALA A 72 -11.42 -16.61 6.38
CA ALA A 72 -11.76 -17.55 7.46
C ALA A 72 -10.55 -17.96 8.31
N HIS A 73 -9.33 -17.80 7.78
CA HIS A 73 -8.08 -18.24 8.39
C HIS A 73 -7.49 -17.20 9.36
N GLY A 74 -8.32 -16.73 10.28
CA GLY A 74 -7.89 -15.82 11.35
C GLY A 74 -8.13 -14.34 11.06
N GLY A 75 -8.95 -14.00 10.06
CA GLY A 75 -9.40 -12.61 9.85
C GLY A 75 -8.29 -11.65 9.44
N GLY A 76 -7.17 -12.15 8.89
CA GLY A 76 -6.07 -11.30 8.44
C GLY A 76 -6.40 -10.46 7.21
N LYS A 77 -7.50 -10.75 6.51
CA LYS A 77 -7.94 -10.04 5.30
C LYS A 77 -9.43 -9.80 5.30
N ILE A 78 -9.83 -8.64 4.77
CA ILE A 78 -11.21 -8.33 4.41
C ILE A 78 -11.27 -7.84 2.97
N PHE A 79 -12.45 -7.88 2.37
CA PHE A 79 -12.71 -7.34 1.04
C PHE A 79 -13.73 -6.22 1.14
N LEU A 80 -13.34 -5.02 0.70
CA LEU A 80 -14.20 -3.85 0.67
C LEU A 80 -14.74 -3.66 -0.74
N MET A 81 -16.06 -3.61 -0.85
CA MET A 81 -16.80 -3.34 -2.07
C MET A 81 -17.12 -1.85 -2.16
N GLY A 82 -16.96 -1.31 -3.37
CA GLY A 82 -17.37 0.04 -3.76
C GLY A 82 -18.84 0.10 -4.13
N SER A 83 -19.15 0.81 -5.21
CA SER A 83 -20.53 1.00 -5.70
C SER A 83 -21.22 -0.31 -6.12
N ASP A 84 -20.45 -1.26 -6.66
CA ASP A 84 -20.92 -2.59 -7.01
C ASP A 84 -19.83 -3.65 -6.79
N ASP A 85 -20.20 -4.90 -7.06
CA ASP A 85 -19.38 -6.06 -6.77
C ASP A 85 -18.21 -6.29 -7.75
N THR A 86 -18.08 -5.44 -8.79
CA THR A 86 -16.93 -5.38 -9.69
C THR A 86 -15.83 -4.48 -9.14
N GLN A 87 -16.18 -3.55 -8.24
CA GLN A 87 -15.25 -2.64 -7.59
C GLN A 87 -14.90 -3.17 -6.20
N THR A 88 -13.94 -4.09 -6.11
CA THR A 88 -13.53 -4.69 -4.84
C THR A 88 -12.03 -4.48 -4.59
N ILE A 89 -11.66 -4.15 -3.36
CA ILE A 89 -10.27 -4.10 -2.92
C ILE A 89 -10.02 -5.02 -1.72
N ARG A 90 -8.87 -5.70 -1.74
CA ARG A 90 -8.37 -6.48 -0.60
C ARG A 90 -7.75 -5.53 0.43
N VAL A 91 -8.06 -5.75 1.70
CA VAL A 91 -7.42 -5.08 2.82
C VAL A 91 -6.79 -6.13 3.72
N GLU A 92 -5.51 -5.97 4.01
CA GLU A 92 -4.75 -6.85 4.89
C GLU A 92 -4.56 -6.18 6.25
N ALA A 93 -4.71 -6.95 7.32
CA ALA A 93 -4.49 -6.48 8.68
C ALA A 93 -2.99 -6.29 8.90
N GLY A 94 -2.55 -5.04 9.07
CA GLY A 94 -1.20 -4.76 9.55
C GLY A 94 -0.99 -5.22 10.99
N GLU A 95 0.26 -5.19 11.46
CA GLU A 95 0.65 -5.68 12.78
C GLU A 95 -0.19 -5.10 13.93
N LYS A 96 -0.62 -3.84 13.81
CA LYS A 96 -1.42 -3.13 14.82
C LYS A 96 -2.86 -3.65 14.93
N ILE A 97 -3.41 -4.14 13.83
CA ILE A 97 -4.76 -4.71 13.77
C ILE A 97 -4.71 -6.19 14.17
N GLY A 98 -3.72 -6.92 13.65
CA GLY A 98 -3.57 -8.37 13.82
C GLY A 98 -4.63 -9.17 13.06
N SER A 99 -5.91 -8.96 13.38
CA SER A 99 -7.05 -9.59 12.72
C SER A 99 -8.27 -8.68 12.75
N PHE A 100 -9.03 -8.64 11.66
CA PHE A 100 -10.35 -8.04 11.62
C PHE A 100 -11.35 -8.87 12.42
N LYS A 101 -12.32 -8.20 13.04
CA LYS A 101 -13.40 -8.87 13.77
C LYS A 101 -14.50 -9.32 12.82
N GLN A 102 -15.18 -10.41 13.12
CA GLN A 102 -16.29 -10.91 12.29
C GLN A 102 -17.44 -9.92 12.09
N GLU A 103 -17.65 -9.01 13.06
CA GLU A 103 -18.61 -7.91 12.97
C GLU A 103 -18.32 -6.90 11.85
N THR A 104 -17.13 -6.94 11.21
CA THR A 104 -16.86 -6.07 10.06
C THR A 104 -17.74 -6.40 8.86
N VAL A 105 -18.10 -7.68 8.67
CA VAL A 105 -18.87 -8.13 7.50
C VAL A 105 -20.26 -7.50 7.49
N ASN A 106 -20.71 -7.08 6.31
CA ASN A 106 -21.96 -6.37 6.04
C ASN A 106 -22.04 -4.94 6.61
N ASN A 107 -20.94 -4.39 7.11
CA ASN A 107 -20.88 -2.99 7.55
C ASN A 107 -20.00 -2.16 6.62
N ILE A 108 -20.20 -0.84 6.66
CA ILE A 108 -19.25 0.10 6.06
C ILE A 108 -18.04 0.17 6.97
N VAL A 109 -16.87 -0.06 6.40
CA VAL A 109 -15.60 -0.02 7.13
C VAL A 109 -14.77 1.11 6.57
N ARG A 110 -14.31 2.00 7.45
CA ARG A 110 -13.27 2.97 7.14
C ARG A 110 -11.92 2.38 7.51
N VAL A 111 -11.00 2.30 6.56
CA VAL A 111 -9.64 1.81 6.75
C VAL A 111 -8.65 2.92 6.50
N LYS A 112 -7.64 3.03 7.35
CA LYS A 112 -6.47 3.86 7.12
C LYS A 112 -5.24 2.97 7.04
N GLY A 113 -4.45 3.14 6.00
CA GLY A 113 -3.30 2.29 5.73
C GLY A 113 -2.55 2.68 4.48
N LYS A 114 -1.58 1.86 4.10
CA LYS A 114 -0.76 2.08 2.90
C LYS A 114 -1.38 1.35 1.71
N LEU A 115 -1.51 2.03 0.56
CA LEU A 115 -1.84 1.37 -0.69
C LEU A 115 -0.58 0.69 -1.26
N VAL A 116 -0.67 -0.60 -1.57
CA VAL A 116 0.44 -1.40 -2.08
C VAL A 116 0.05 -2.05 -3.40
N GLU A 117 0.97 -1.98 -4.36
CA GLU A 117 0.83 -2.63 -5.66
C GLU A 117 1.40 -4.06 -5.63
N ASP A 118 0.58 -5.03 -6.00
CA ASP A 118 1.00 -6.39 -6.33
C ASP A 118 1.21 -6.49 -7.84
N ARG A 119 2.48 -6.47 -8.27
CA ARG A 119 2.83 -6.63 -9.68
C ARG A 119 2.96 -8.09 -10.06
N ILE A 120 2.32 -8.46 -11.18
CA ILE A 120 2.46 -9.77 -11.81
C ILE A 120 3.11 -9.56 -13.18
N ASP A 121 4.37 -9.99 -13.28
CA ASP A 121 5.16 -9.97 -14.52
C ASP A 121 5.62 -11.40 -14.89
N GLU A 122 6.34 -11.53 -16.01
CA GLU A 122 6.83 -12.85 -16.46
C GLU A 122 7.80 -13.49 -15.46
N ALA A 123 8.58 -12.70 -14.73
CA ALA A 123 9.52 -13.22 -13.74
C ALA A 123 8.77 -13.84 -12.54
N TYR A 124 7.73 -13.17 -12.06
CA TYR A 124 6.84 -13.68 -11.03
C TYR A 124 6.15 -14.97 -11.49
N LEU A 125 5.60 -14.99 -12.71
CA LEU A 125 4.93 -16.18 -13.24
C LEU A 125 5.88 -17.36 -13.43
N ALA A 126 7.10 -17.13 -13.92
CA ALA A 126 8.11 -18.18 -14.05
C ALA A 126 8.53 -18.76 -12.68
N GLN A 127 8.68 -17.89 -11.66
CA GLN A 127 8.92 -18.35 -10.28
C GLN A 127 7.74 -19.19 -9.77
N TRP A 128 6.50 -18.77 -10.04
CA TRP A 128 5.31 -19.53 -9.68
C TRP A 128 5.26 -20.91 -10.35
N GLU A 129 5.61 -21.02 -11.63
CA GLU A 129 5.69 -22.32 -12.28
C GLU A 129 6.75 -23.24 -11.65
N GLU A 130 7.92 -22.71 -11.32
CA GLU A 130 8.99 -23.48 -10.68
C GLU A 130 8.58 -23.97 -9.28
N MET A 131 7.88 -23.10 -8.57
CA MET A 131 7.23 -23.37 -7.30
C MET A 131 6.20 -24.52 -7.43
N LEU A 132 5.36 -24.53 -8.47
CA LEU A 132 4.43 -25.64 -8.71
C LEU A 132 5.14 -26.96 -9.02
N LYS A 133 6.24 -26.93 -9.80
CA LYS A 133 7.02 -28.14 -10.16
C LYS A 133 7.71 -28.77 -8.96
N SER A 134 8.29 -27.93 -8.11
CA SER A 134 9.04 -28.37 -6.94
C SER A 134 8.15 -28.88 -5.81
N GLN A 135 6.82 -28.69 -5.89
CA GLN A 135 5.87 -28.84 -4.78
C GLN A 135 6.25 -28.01 -3.53
N THR A 136 7.33 -27.23 -3.62
CA THR A 136 7.72 -26.17 -2.70
C THR A 136 7.17 -24.85 -3.18
N ALA A 137 6.03 -24.90 -3.89
CA ALA A 137 5.26 -23.70 -4.08
C ALA A 137 5.15 -23.09 -2.70
N PRO A 138 5.59 -21.84 -2.51
CA PRO A 138 5.38 -21.18 -1.27
C PRO A 138 3.92 -21.45 -0.99
N LYS A 139 3.66 -21.99 0.19
CA LYS A 139 2.34 -21.87 0.77
C LYS A 139 2.15 -20.38 1.05
N HIS A 140 2.15 -19.54 0.01
CA HIS A 140 1.39 -18.33 -0.01
C HIS A 140 -0.04 -18.83 0.04
N GLY A 141 -0.48 -19.00 1.29
CA GLY A 141 -1.82 -19.39 1.68
C GLY A 141 -2.39 -20.59 0.94
N ASN A 142 -2.27 -21.77 1.57
CA ASN A 142 -3.46 -22.66 1.63
C ASN A 142 -4.61 -21.99 2.44
N ASP A 143 -4.41 -20.73 2.82
CA ASP A 143 -5.30 -19.78 3.46
C ASP A 143 -5.50 -18.55 2.53
N GLU A 144 -5.98 -18.76 1.29
CA GLU A 144 -6.65 -17.74 0.45
C GLU A 144 -5.87 -16.93 -0.61
N ALA A 145 -4.59 -17.19 -0.92
CA ALA A 145 -3.95 -16.57 -2.10
C ALA A 145 -4.43 -17.26 -3.39
N GLY A 146 -5.68 -16.97 -3.77
CA GLY A 146 -6.46 -17.71 -4.77
C GLY A 146 -7.87 -18.12 -4.33
N CYS A 147 -8.36 -17.60 -3.20
CA CYS A 147 -9.79 -17.67 -2.89
C CYS A 147 -10.59 -16.99 -4.01
N SER A 148 -11.82 -17.46 -4.25
CA SER A 148 -12.72 -16.86 -5.24
C SER A 148 -12.89 -15.35 -5.06
N SER A 149 -12.86 -14.86 -3.82
CA SER A 149 -12.89 -13.42 -3.50
C SER A 149 -11.68 -12.66 -4.04
N GLU A 150 -10.48 -13.24 -3.94
CA GLU A 150 -9.25 -12.61 -4.45
C GLU A 150 -9.20 -12.65 -5.97
N GLN A 151 -9.56 -13.78 -6.57
CA GLN A 151 -9.67 -13.90 -8.03
C GLN A 151 -10.67 -12.89 -8.61
N LYS A 152 -11.80 -12.70 -7.91
CA LYS A 152 -12.80 -11.68 -8.26
C LYS A 152 -12.23 -10.27 -8.16
N ALA A 153 -11.55 -9.93 -7.06
CA ALA A 153 -10.90 -8.62 -6.91
C ALA A 153 -9.83 -8.36 -7.98
N GLN A 154 -9.19 -9.41 -8.49
CA GLN A 154 -8.21 -9.33 -9.58
C GLN A 154 -8.82 -9.44 -10.99
N GLY A 155 -10.16 -9.53 -11.10
CA GLY A 155 -10.87 -9.68 -12.36
C GLY A 155 -10.42 -10.90 -13.17
N GLU A 156 -10.09 -11.99 -12.49
CA GLU A 156 -9.64 -13.21 -13.14
C GLU A 156 -10.79 -13.99 -13.76
N THR A 157 -10.51 -14.61 -14.91
CA THR A 157 -11.36 -15.67 -15.46
C THR A 157 -11.23 -16.92 -14.59
N MET A 158 -12.34 -17.64 -14.42
CA MET A 158 -12.34 -18.91 -13.68
C MET A 158 -11.33 -19.87 -14.31
N ALA A 159 -10.35 -20.27 -13.50
CA ALA A 159 -9.35 -21.27 -13.86
C ALA A 159 -9.55 -22.48 -12.95
N THR A 160 -9.47 -23.67 -13.53
CA THR A 160 -9.63 -24.94 -12.80
C THR A 160 -8.30 -25.46 -12.24
N THR A 161 -7.18 -24.92 -12.74
CA THR A 161 -5.82 -25.28 -12.32
C THR A 161 -4.95 -24.04 -12.15
N GLN A 162 -3.87 -24.16 -11.36
CA GLN A 162 -2.91 -23.08 -11.17
C GLN A 162 -2.13 -22.78 -12.46
N GLN A 163 -1.88 -23.79 -13.30
CA GLN A 163 -1.25 -23.64 -14.61
C GLN A 163 -2.13 -22.80 -15.55
N GLU A 164 -3.42 -23.11 -15.64
CA GLU A 164 -4.38 -22.33 -16.42
C GLU A 164 -4.47 -20.88 -15.94
N ARG A 165 -4.40 -20.65 -14.61
CA ARG A 165 -4.36 -19.31 -14.03
C ARG A 165 -3.11 -18.53 -14.46
N ILE A 166 -1.94 -19.17 -14.46
CA ILE A 166 -0.68 -18.57 -14.95
C ILE A 166 -0.77 -18.21 -16.44
N GLU A 167 -1.31 -19.10 -17.28
CA GLU A 167 -1.52 -18.83 -18.70
C GLU A 167 -2.48 -17.66 -18.94
N ASN A 168 -3.57 -17.57 -18.17
CA ASN A 168 -4.51 -16.46 -18.22
C ASN A 168 -3.81 -15.13 -17.87
N PHE A 169 -2.93 -15.11 -16.86
CA PHE A 169 -2.13 -13.93 -16.55
C PHE A 169 -1.18 -13.56 -17.68
N ARG A 170 -0.44 -14.52 -18.27
CA ARG A 170 0.44 -14.25 -19.43
C ARG A 170 -0.32 -13.64 -20.60
N LYS A 171 -1.53 -14.14 -20.89
CA LYS A 171 -2.38 -13.59 -21.95
C LYS A 171 -2.77 -12.13 -21.65
N ARG A 172 -3.23 -11.85 -20.43
CA ARG A 172 -3.57 -10.47 -20.00
C ARG A 172 -2.36 -9.53 -20.04
N ILE A 173 -1.17 -10.02 -19.67
CA ILE A 173 0.09 -9.26 -19.77
C ILE A 173 0.39 -8.93 -21.23
N ALA A 174 0.29 -9.90 -22.15
CA ALA A 174 0.52 -9.66 -23.58
C ALA A 174 -0.47 -8.62 -24.14
N GLU A 175 -1.76 -8.74 -23.81
CA GLU A 175 -2.78 -7.77 -24.21
C GLU A 175 -2.50 -6.36 -23.67
N ARG A 176 -2.06 -6.24 -22.41
CA ARG A 176 -1.71 -4.94 -21.81
C ARG A 176 -0.44 -4.37 -22.43
N LYS A 177 0.54 -5.21 -22.78
CA LYS A 177 1.74 -4.77 -23.48
C LYS A 177 1.41 -4.17 -24.85
N GLU A 178 0.49 -4.79 -25.59
CA GLU A 178 0.03 -4.26 -26.88
C GLU A 178 -0.73 -2.95 -26.75
N LYS A 179 -1.59 -2.80 -25.73
CA LYS A 179 -2.46 -1.63 -25.54
C LYS A 179 -1.77 -0.44 -24.85
N GLU A 180 -0.93 -0.72 -23.86
CA GLU A 180 -0.38 0.27 -22.92
C GLU A 180 1.16 0.29 -22.90
N GLY A 181 1.82 -0.65 -23.56
CA GLY A 181 3.29 -0.79 -23.49
C GLY A 181 3.81 -1.33 -22.15
N LYS A 182 2.92 -1.78 -21.26
CA LYS A 182 3.25 -2.33 -19.93
C LYS A 182 3.24 -3.86 -19.99
N ASP A 183 4.37 -4.49 -19.68
CA ASP A 183 4.58 -5.94 -19.70
C ASP A 183 4.33 -6.61 -18.33
N TYR A 184 3.42 -6.06 -17.56
CA TYR A 184 3.02 -6.54 -16.25
C TYR A 184 1.57 -6.15 -15.94
N LEU A 185 0.92 -6.86 -15.03
CA LEU A 185 -0.36 -6.48 -14.44
C LEU A 185 -0.15 -5.84 -13.07
N SER A 186 -1.01 -4.88 -12.73
CA SER A 186 -1.00 -4.19 -11.45
C SER A 186 -2.29 -4.50 -10.71
N PHE A 187 -2.17 -5.10 -9.54
CA PHE A 187 -3.24 -5.21 -8.56
C PHE A 187 -2.90 -4.37 -7.35
N TYR A 188 -3.91 -4.02 -6.56
CA TYR A 188 -3.70 -3.16 -5.40
C TYR A 188 -4.43 -3.71 -4.18
N HIS A 189 -3.79 -3.58 -3.02
CA HIS A 189 -4.39 -3.87 -1.73
C HIS A 189 -4.01 -2.78 -0.72
N ILE A 190 -4.74 -2.71 0.39
CA ILE A 190 -4.44 -1.80 1.49
C ILE A 190 -3.82 -2.61 2.63
N GLU A 191 -2.60 -2.27 3.03
CA GLU A 191 -2.03 -2.70 4.30
C GLU A 191 -2.56 -1.78 5.41
N ALA A 192 -3.55 -2.25 6.18
CA ALA A 192 -4.27 -1.40 7.12
C ALA A 192 -3.52 -1.24 8.45
N ASP A 193 -3.37 0.01 8.88
CA ASP A 193 -2.85 0.38 10.20
C ASP A 193 -3.97 0.51 11.23
N THR A 194 -5.13 1.03 10.81
CA THR A 194 -6.32 1.19 11.65
C THR A 194 -7.60 0.98 10.84
N TYR A 195 -8.69 0.64 11.52
CA TYR A 195 -10.01 0.59 10.90
C TYR A 195 -11.11 0.97 11.89
N THR A 196 -12.25 1.44 11.38
CA THR A 196 -13.47 1.72 12.13
C THR A 196 -14.67 1.14 11.40
N ILE A 197 -15.59 0.53 12.14
CA ILE A 197 -16.91 0.12 11.64
C ILE A 197 -17.86 1.30 11.86
N LEU A 198 -18.53 1.76 10.79
CA LEU A 198 -19.40 2.95 10.81
C LEU A 198 -20.87 2.62 11.11
#